data_AF-A0A537T390-F1
#
_entry.id   AF-A0A537T390-F1
#
_cell.length_a   1.000
_cell.length_b   1.000
_cell.length_c   1.000
_cell.angle_alpha   90.00
_cell.angle_beta   90.00
_cell.angle_gamma   90.00
#
_symmetry.space_group_name_H-M   'P 1'
#
loop_
_entity.id
_entity.type
_entity.pdbx_description
1 polymer ?
#
loop_
_entity_poly.entity_id
_entity_poly.type
_entity_poly.pdbx_seq_one_letter_code
_entity_poly.pdbx_strand_id
1 'polypeptide(L)' 'MTGFRMLLRRDAAGVRLFTRNGHDWTGRFPLIARAALSLKAVSCLIDGEAVACDNDGMPCFERLRYRRADGHVFLYAF' A
#
# COMPACT_ATOMS: atom_id res chain seq x y z
N MET A 1 -0.33 -4.65 -12.89
CA MET A 1 -0.40 -3.22 -13.22
C MET A 1 1.03 -2.69 -13.18
N THR A 2 1.29 -1.38 -13.25
CA THR A 2 2.63 -0.87 -12.94
C THR A 2 2.56 -0.18 -11.59
N GLY A 3 3.09 -0.84 -10.56
CA GLY A 3 3.12 -0.35 -9.18
C GLY A 3 4.30 -0.95 -8.40
N PHE A 4 4.30 -0.75 -7.08
CA PHE A 4 5.27 -1.41 -6.20
C PHE A 4 4.61 -2.63 -5.55
N ARG A 5 5.24 -3.81 -5.66
CA ARG A 5 4.78 -4.98 -4.88
C ARG A 5 4.99 -4.71 -3.40
N MET A 6 3.92 -4.87 -2.64
CA MET A 6 3.87 -4.63 -1.21
C MET A 6 3.34 -5.87 -0.50
N LEU A 7 3.97 -6.20 0.63
CA LEU A 7 3.48 -7.15 1.60
C LEU A 7 2.95 -6.37 2.80
N LEU A 8 1.65 -6.38 3.00
CA LEU A 8 1.00 -5.79 4.16
C LEU A 8 0.89 -6.85 5.26
N ARG A 9 1.42 -6.54 6.43
CA ARG A 9 1.27 -7.35 7.63
C ARG A 9 0.45 -6.61 8.66
N ARG A 10 -0.59 -7.26 9.17
CA ARG A 10 -1.32 -6.85 10.37
C ARG A 10 -1.13 -7.89 11.45
N ASP A 11 -0.69 -7.45 12.62
CA ASP A 11 -0.52 -8.27 13.82
C ASP A 11 -0.91 -7.44 15.07
N ALA A 12 -0.67 -7.99 16.27
CA ALA A 12 -0.99 -7.32 17.53
C ALA A 12 -0.20 -6.00 17.74
N ALA A 13 0.92 -5.80 17.05
CA ALA A 13 1.70 -4.56 17.11
C ALA A 13 1.22 -3.50 16.11
N GLY A 14 0.27 -3.83 15.23
CA GLY A 14 -0.33 -2.91 14.26
C GLY A 14 -0.15 -3.35 12.81
N VAL A 15 -0.09 -2.38 11.91
CA VAL A 15 0.04 -2.60 10.46
C VAL A 15 1.39 -2.13 9.96
N ARG A 16 2.06 -2.97 9.17
CA ARG A 16 3.29 -2.62 8.44
C ARG A 16 3.17 -2.97 6.96
N LEU A 17 3.80 -2.16 6.11
CA LEU A 17 3.91 -2.39 4.67
C LEU A 17 5.38 -2.58 4.29
N PHE A 18 5.70 -3.74 3.73
CA PHE A 18 7.03 -4.07 3.27
C PHE A 18 7.10 -4.09 1.75
N THR A 19 8.17 -3.54 1.18
CA THR A 19 8.48 -3.76 -0.24
C THR A 19 8.92 -5.22 -0.49
N ARG A 20 9.01 -5.62 -1.77
CA ARG A 20 9.62 -6.91 -2.16
C ARG A 20 11.00 -7.16 -1.52
N ASN A 21 11.79 -6.12 -1.29
CA ASN A 21 13.14 -6.21 -0.72
C ASN A 21 13.17 -6.03 0.81
N GLY A 22 12.01 -6.02 1.47
CA GLY A 22 11.91 -5.95 2.93
C GLY A 22 11.97 -4.56 3.55
N HIS A 23 12.10 -3.49 2.76
CA HIS A 23 12.04 -2.12 3.30
C HIS A 23 10.64 -1.79 3.84
N ASP A 24 10.59 -1.26 5.06
CA ASP A 24 9.35 -0.76 5.68
C ASP A 24 8.96 0.60 5.08
N TRP A 25 7.83 0.61 4.37
CA TRP A 25 7.23 1.79 3.75
C TRP A 25 5.88 2.16 4.37
N THR A 26 5.63 1.75 5.61
CA THR A 26 4.40 2.08 6.34
C THR A 26 4.19 3.60 6.41
N GLY A 27 5.25 4.36 6.67
CA GLY A 27 5.21 5.82 6.70
C GLY A 27 5.01 6.47 5.33
N ARG A 28 5.31 5.76 4.23
CA ARG A 28 5.10 6.26 2.86
C ARG A 28 3.65 6.17 2.43
N PHE A 29 2.93 5.12 2.87
CA PHE A 29 1.54 4.88 2.50
C PHE A 29 0.63 4.75 3.74
N PRO A 30 0.49 5.82 4.55
CA PRO A 30 -0.26 5.76 5.80
C PRO A 30 -1.75 5.46 5.60
N LEU A 31 -2.33 5.84 4.45
CA LEU A 31 -3.73 5.55 4.13
C LEU A 31 -3.99 4.06 3.90
N ILE A 32 -3.05 3.35 3.26
CA ILE A 32 -3.14 1.88 3.10
C ILE A 32 -3.05 1.21 4.47
N ALA A 33 -2.10 1.64 5.32
CA ALA A 33 -1.96 1.09 6.67
C ALA A 33 -3.24 1.30 7.51
N ARG A 34 -3.82 2.50 7.43
CA ARG A 34 -5.08 2.82 8.13
C ARG A 34 -6.26 2.00 7.59
N ALA A 35 -6.35 1.80 6.27
CA ALA A 35 -7.41 0.98 5.68
C ALA A 35 -7.36 -0.46 6.17
N ALA A 36 -6.17 -1.05 6.29
CA ALA A 36 -6.01 -2.42 6.77
C ALA A 36 -6.44 -2.63 8.23
N LEU A 37 -6.44 -1.59 9.07
CA LEU A 37 -6.98 -1.66 10.43
C LEU A 37 -8.51 -1.85 10.45
N SER A 38 -9.21 -1.44 9.39
CA SER A 38 -10.66 -1.61 9.28
C SER A 38 -11.10 -3.02 8.86
N LEU A 39 -10.16 -3.88 8.44
CA LEU A 39 -10.46 -5.27 8.09
C LEU A 39 -10.94 -6.03 9.34
N LYS A 40 -11.95 -6.89 9.18
CA LYS A 40 -12.46 -7.78 10.24
C LYS A 40 -11.55 -9.00 10.42
N ALA A 41 -10.26 -8.75 10.69
CA ALA A 41 -9.24 -9.77 10.92
C ALA A 41 -8.36 -9.38 12.10
N VAL A 42 -8.05 -10.32 13.00
CA VAL A 42 -7.14 -10.09 14.13
C VAL A 42 -5.69 -9.95 13.65
N SER A 43 -5.30 -10.78 12.69
CA SER A 43 -4.00 -10.75 12.02
C SER A 43 -4.15 -11.20 10.57
N CYS A 44 -3.38 -10.60 9.66
CA CYS A 44 -3.36 -11.02 8.26
C CYS A 44 -2.04 -10.67 7.59
N LEU A 45 -1.75 -11.39 6.51
CA LEU A 45 -0.72 -11.07 5.54
C LEU A 45 -1.40 -10.92 4.18
N ILE A 46 -1.20 -9.78 3.53
CA ILE A 46 -1.80 -9.47 2.23
C ILE A 46 -0.67 -9.14 1.27
N ASP A 47 -0.56 -9.90 0.19
CA ASP A 47 0.29 -9.57 -0.94
C ASP A 47 -0.50 -8.73 -1.93
N GLY A 48 0.14 -7.73 -2.52
CA GLY A 48 -0.54 -6.81 -3.40
C GLY A 48 0.38 -5.84 -4.12
N GLU A 49 -0.22 -5.02 -4.97
CA GLU A 49 0.46 -3.98 -5.73
C GLU A 49 -0.05 -2.60 -5.29
N ALA A 50 0.86 -1.77 -4.79
CA ALA A 50 0.60 -0.36 -4.51
C ALA A 50 0.66 0.43 -5.82
N VAL A 51 -0.45 1.04 -6.19
CA VAL A 51 -0.65 1.76 -7.46
C VAL A 51 -1.14 3.18 -7.15
N ALA A 52 -0.47 4.20 -7.68
CA ALA A 52 -1.01 5.56 -7.64
C ALA A 52 -2.05 5.72 -8.75
N CYS A 53 -3.18 6.32 -8.42
CA CYS A 53 -4.22 6.68 -9.36
C CYS A 53 -4.36 8.20 -9.45
N ASP A 54 -4.62 8.73 -10.64
CA ASP A 54 -5.06 10.12 -10.81
C ASP A 54 -6.48 10.37 -10.26
N ASN A 55 -6.97 11.59 -10.43
CA ASN A 55 -8.28 11.99 -9.91
C ASN A 55 -9.44 11.23 -10.57
N ASP A 56 -9.20 10.65 -11.75
CA ASP A 56 -10.16 9.83 -12.49
C ASP A 56 -10.01 8.33 -12.16
N GLY A 57 -9.13 8.00 -11.20
CA GLY A 57 -8.88 6.63 -10.77
C GLY A 57 -7.95 5.85 -11.69
N MET A 58 -7.36 6.49 -12.71
CA MET A 58 -6.51 5.82 -13.69
C MET A 58 -5.09 5.61 -13.13
N PRO A 59 -4.50 4.42 -13.30
CA PRO A 59 -3.14 4.13 -12.83
C PRO A 59 -2.10 5.07 -13.45
N CYS A 60 -1.33 5.76 -12.61
CA CYS A 60 -0.29 6.70 -13.03
C CYS A 60 1.04 6.43 -12.30
N PHE A 61 1.88 5.59 -12.90
CA PHE A 61 3.11 5.09 -12.27
C PHE A 61 4.19 6.17 -12.06
N GLU A 62 4.26 7.18 -12.92
CA GLU A 62 5.21 8.29 -12.75
C GLU A 62 4.99 9.03 -11.42
N ARG A 63 3.75 9.12 -10.94
CA ARG A 63 3.44 9.77 -9.66
C ARG A 63 3.97 8.98 -8.46
N LEU A 64 4.05 7.65 -8.55
CA LEU A 64 4.70 6.78 -7.55
C LEU A 64 6.21 6.99 -7.50
N ARG A 65 6.87 7.14 -8.65
CA ARG A 65 8.34 7.31 -8.71
C ARG A 65 8.80 8.61 -8.06
N TYR A 66 8.10 9.72 -8.30
CA TYR A 66 8.50 11.04 -7.81
C TYR A 66 7.85 11.47 -6.49
N ARG A 67 7.11 10.57 -5.80
CA ARG A 67 6.38 10.88 -4.54
C ARG A 67 5.45 12.10 -4.65
N ARG A 68 4.88 12.33 -5.84
CA ARG A 68 4.04 13.52 -6.10
C ARG A 68 2.56 13.31 -5.75
N ALA A 69 2.18 12.10 -5.30
CA ALA A 69 0.78 11.75 -5.10
C ALA A 69 0.55 10.60 -4.11
N ASP A 70 1.30 10.56 -3.01
CA ASP A 70 1.14 9.47 -2.02
C ASP A 70 -0.28 9.45 -1.38
N GLY A 71 -1.06 10.52 -1.53
CA GLY A 71 -2.46 10.61 -1.10
C GLY A 71 -3.49 9.87 -1.98
N HIS A 72 -3.11 9.42 -3.18
CA HIS A 72 -4.00 8.66 -4.09
C HIS A 72 -3.37 7.31 -4.46
N VAL A 73 -2.85 6.60 -3.47
CA VAL A 73 -2.25 5.27 -3.65
C VAL A 73 -3.16 4.20 -3.06
N PHE A 74 -3.48 3.20 -3.87
CA PHE A 74 -4.32 2.06 -3.51
C PHE A 74 -3.49 0.78 -3.49
N LEU A 75 -3.86 -0.15 -2.61
CA LEU A 75 -3.28 -1.50 -2.58
C LEU A 75 -4.28 -2.48 -3.22
N TYR A 76 -3.92 -3.04 -4.37
CA TYR A 76 -4.68 -4.10 -5.02
C TYR A 76 -4.12 -5.45 -4.60
N ALA A 77 -4.90 -6.24 -3.85
CA ALA A 77 -4.52 -7.59 -3.43
C ALA A 77 -4.77 -8.61 -4.56
N PHE A 78 -4.01 -9.70 -4.59
CA PHE A 78 -4.14 -10.81 -5.54
C PHE A 78 -4.00 -12.17 -4.87
#